data_AF-A7SFQ3-F1
#
_entry.id   AF-A7SFQ3-F1
#
_cell.length_a   1.000
_cell.length_b   1.000
_cell.length_c   1.000
_cell.angle_alpha   90.00
_cell.angle_beta   90.00
_cell.angle_gamma   90.00
#
_symmetry.space_group_name_H-M   'P 1'
#
loop_
_entity.id
_entity.type
_entity.pdbx_description
1 polymer ?
#
loop_
_entity_poly.entity_id
_entity_poly.type
_entity_poly.pdbx_seq_one_letter_code
_entity_poly.pdbx_strand_id
1 'polypeptide(L)' 'SSDEEPLVKKLKKQPPTNDDLVTVVKDLLKDADLKVVTVKSICKEVYAKYPEFDLSDRKGFIKETVYSV' A
#
# COMPACT_ATOMS: atom_id res chain seq x y z
N SER A 1 4.79 34.69 25.64
CA SER A 1 6.19 34.27 25.59
C SER A 1 6.26 32.79 25.93
N SER A 2 7.22 32.06 25.36
CA SER A 2 7.41 30.59 25.30
C SER A 2 6.86 29.96 24.01
N ASP A 3 7.56 29.95 22.88
CA ASP A 3 8.91 29.42 22.55
C ASP A 3 8.81 28.06 21.84
N GLU A 4 9.76 27.87 20.94
CA GLU A 4 9.74 27.15 19.69
C GLU A 4 10.46 25.80 19.84
N GLU A 5 9.78 24.66 19.64
CA GLU A 5 10.45 23.36 19.46
C GLU A 5 9.71 22.48 18.43
N PRO A 6 10.42 21.81 17.50
CA PRO A 6 9.82 21.22 16.32
C PRO A 6 9.14 19.92 16.73
N LEU A 7 7.83 19.98 16.94
CA LEU A 7 6.99 18.81 17.13
C LEU A 7 6.79 18.09 15.78
N VAL A 8 7.88 17.67 15.14
CA VAL A 8 7.93 16.45 14.30
C VAL A 8 7.69 15.25 15.22
N LYS A 9 6.53 15.27 15.87
CA LYS A 9 5.88 14.11 16.46
C LYS A 9 5.74 13.17 15.29
N LYS A 10 6.66 12.19 15.22
CA LYS A 10 6.52 10.90 14.54
C LYS A 10 5.08 10.78 14.06
N LEU A 11 4.80 11.19 12.81
CA LEU A 11 3.51 10.93 12.21
C LEU A 11 3.43 9.42 12.36
N LYS A 12 2.57 8.93 13.26
CA LYS A 12 2.27 7.52 13.34
C LYS A 12 1.77 7.24 11.93
N LYS A 13 2.65 6.68 11.08
CA LYS A 13 2.25 6.33 9.73
C LYS A 13 1.05 5.43 9.99
N GLN A 14 -0.11 5.87 9.52
CA GLN A 14 -1.32 5.11 9.72
C GLN A 14 -1.22 3.90 8.80
N PRO A 15 -1.64 2.70 9.25
CA PRO A 15 -1.72 1.58 8.34
C PRO A 15 -2.57 2.01 7.14
N PRO A 16 -2.18 1.64 5.91
CA PRO A 16 -2.94 2.02 4.72
C PRO A 16 -4.39 1.59 4.89
N THR A 17 -5.36 2.35 4.41
CA THR A 17 -6.76 1.92 4.40
C THR A 17 -7.02 0.97 3.23
N ASN A 18 -8.22 0.35 3.19
CA ASN A 18 -8.57 -0.52 2.06
C ASN A 18 -8.60 0.27 0.74
N ASP A 19 -9.09 1.51 0.77
CA ASP A 19 -9.04 2.42 -0.38
C ASP A 19 -7.61 2.73 -0.84
N ASP A 20 -6.68 2.95 0.11
CA ASP A 20 -5.26 3.14 -0.24
C ASP A 20 -4.70 1.90 -0.95
N LEU A 21 -5.01 0.70 -0.45
CA LEU A 21 -4.57 -0.55 -1.07
C LEU A 21 -5.17 -0.76 -2.46
N VAL A 22 -6.47 -0.47 -2.64
CA VAL A 22 -7.12 -0.57 -3.95
C VAL A 22 -6.49 0.42 -4.93
N THR A 23 -6.23 1.64 -4.48
CA THR A 23 -5.60 2.67 -5.31
C THR A 23 -4.21 2.24 -5.73
N VAL A 24 -3.39 1.76 -4.79
CA VAL A 24 -2.05 1.26 -5.10
C VAL A 24 -2.13 0.07 -6.07
N VAL A 25 -2.99 -0.92 -5.83
CA VAL A 25 -3.14 -2.07 -6.72
C VAL A 25 -3.53 -1.64 -8.14
N LYS A 26 -4.49 -0.71 -8.26
CA LYS A 26 -4.90 -0.16 -9.56
C LYS A 26 -3.79 0.60 -10.26
N ASP A 27 -3.00 1.38 -9.52
CA ASP A 27 -1.85 2.12 -10.04
C ASP A 27 -0.79 1.13 -10.58
N LEU A 28 -0.44 0.12 -9.77
CA LEU A 28 0.47 -0.94 -10.17
C LEU A 28 -0.02 -1.70 -11.41
N LEU A 29 -1.34 -1.95 -11.54
CA LEU A 29 -1.93 -2.59 -12.72
C LEU A 29 -1.99 -1.69 -13.96
N LYS A 30 -1.95 -0.37 -13.81
CA LYS A 30 -1.87 0.57 -14.94
C LYS A 30 -0.45 0.65 -15.49
N ASP A 31 0.54 0.71 -14.59
CA ASP A 31 1.95 0.77 -14.97
C ASP A 31 2.47 -0.59 -15.43
N ALA A 32 1.87 -1.68 -14.98
CA ALA A 32 2.31 -3.02 -15.32
C ALA A 32 1.46 -3.63 -16.46
N ASP A 33 2.13 -4.34 -17.36
CA ASP A 33 1.49 -5.06 -18.46
C ASP A 33 0.49 -6.09 -17.92
N LEU A 34 -0.81 -5.87 -18.14
CA LEU A 34 -1.91 -6.75 -17.72
C LEU A 34 -1.72 -8.22 -18.18
N LYS A 35 -0.93 -8.45 -19.23
CA LYS A 35 -0.58 -9.80 -19.72
C LYS A 35 0.45 -10.54 -18.88
N VAL A 36 1.32 -9.83 -18.17
CA VAL A 36 2.49 -10.40 -17.46
C VAL A 36 2.40 -10.16 -15.95
N VAL A 37 1.55 -9.22 -15.52
CA VAL A 37 1.27 -9.02 -14.11
C VAL A 37 0.81 -10.32 -13.46
N THR A 38 1.59 -10.75 -12.48
CA THR A 38 1.17 -11.81 -11.58
C THR A 38 0.77 -11.17 -10.26
N VAL A 39 -0.24 -11.75 -9.60
CA VAL A 39 -0.65 -11.41 -8.23
C VAL A 39 0.54 -11.37 -7.26
N LYS A 40 1.56 -12.19 -7.52
CA LYS A 40 2.81 -12.22 -6.75
C LYS A 40 3.64 -10.95 -6.90
N SER A 41 3.73 -10.38 -8.11
CA SER A 41 4.43 -9.10 -8.34
C SER A 41 3.69 -7.96 -7.67
N ILE A 42 2.36 -7.87 -7.84
CA ILE A 42 1.55 -6.82 -7.21
C ILE A 42 1.64 -6.89 -5.68
N CYS A 43 1.49 -8.07 -5.08
CA CYS A 43 1.69 -8.24 -3.63
C CYS A 43 3.06 -7.71 -3.18
N LYS A 44 4.13 -8.07 -3.89
CA LYS A 44 5.49 -7.61 -3.57
C LYS A 44 5.61 -6.09 -3.64
N GLU A 45 5.07 -5.45 -4.67
CA GLU A 45 5.12 -3.99 -4.81
C GLU A 45 4.29 -3.28 -3.75
N VAL A 46 3.11 -3.80 -3.39
CA VAL A 46 2.31 -3.28 -2.28
C VAL A 46 3.09 -3.40 -0.97
N TYR A 47 3.70 -4.54 -0.67
CA TYR A 47 4.54 -4.69 0.53
C TYR A 47 5.76 -3.75 0.50
N ALA A 48 6.37 -3.54 -0.67
CA ALA A 48 7.49 -2.62 -0.83
C ALA A 48 7.08 -1.15 -0.64
N LYS A 49 5.83 -0.77 -0.96
CA LYS A 49 5.27 0.56 -0.67
C LYS A 49 4.99 0.77 0.82
N TYR A 50 4.70 -0.31 1.54
CA TYR A 50 4.34 -0.28 2.96
C TYR A 50 5.26 -1.19 3.80
N PRO A 51 6.59 -0.99 3.79
CA PRO A 51 7.53 -1.89 4.47
C PRO A 51 7.45 -1.80 5.99
N GLU A 52 6.86 -0.73 6.51
CA GLU A 52 6.66 -0.50 7.95
C GLU A 52 5.36 -1.11 8.48
N PHE A 53 4.50 -1.63 7.60
CA PHE A 53 3.20 -2.20 7.96
C PHE A 53 3.13 -3.66 7.59
N ASP A 54 2.66 -4.47 8.53
CA ASP A 54 2.27 -5.83 8.19
C ASP A 54 0.94 -5.80 7.42
N LEU A 55 0.99 -6.21 6.16
CA LEU A 55 -0.17 -6.34 5.29
C LEU A 55 -0.51 -7.82 5.07
N SER A 56 -0.05 -8.73 5.94
CA SER A 56 -0.29 -10.17 5.80
C SER A 56 -1.78 -10.49 5.89
N ASP A 57 -2.50 -9.87 6.82
CA ASP A 57 -3.97 -9.97 6.92
C ASP A 57 -4.67 -9.42 5.68
N ARG A 58 -4.12 -8.38 5.07
CA ARG A 58 -4.70 -7.72 3.89
C ARG A 58 -4.27 -8.34 2.56
N LYS A 59 -3.40 -9.36 2.61
CA LYS A 59 -2.99 -10.14 1.43
C LYS A 59 -4.19 -10.69 0.68
N GLY A 60 -5.19 -11.22 1.40
CA GLY A 60 -6.42 -11.75 0.79
C GLY A 60 -7.15 -10.67 -0.01
N PHE A 61 -7.31 -9.50 0.58
CA PHE A 61 -7.94 -8.34 -0.04
C PHE A 61 -7.17 -7.82 -1.26
N ILE A 62 -5.84 -7.69 -1.16
CA ILE A 62 -4.97 -7.28 -2.29
C ILE A 62 -5.13 -8.26 -3.45
N LYS A 63 -5.11 -9.56 -3.17
CA LYS A 63 -5.32 -10.60 -4.21
C LYS A 63 -6.69 -10.46 -4.86
N GLU A 64 -7.74 -10.41 -4.06
CA GLU A 64 -9.12 -10.28 -4.55
C GLU A 64 -9.28 -9.02 -5.42
N THR A 65 -8.71 -7.91 -4.98
CA THR A 65 -8.70 -6.65 -5.75
C THR A 65 -8.05 -6.83 -7.12
N VAL A 66 -6.94 -7.57 -7.21
CA VAL A 66 -6.27 -7.88 -8.50
C VAL A 66 -7.12 -8.79 -9.40
N TYR A 67 -7.94 -9.67 -8.82
CA TYR A 67 -8.86 -10.54 -9.58
C TYR A 67 -10.18 -9.85 -9.96
N SER A 68 -10.58 -8.82 -9.22
CA SER A 68 -11.85 -8.12 -9.39
C SER A 68 -11.80 -6.96 -10.39
N VAL A 69 -10.61 -6.57 -10.83
CA VAL A 69 -10.35 -5.51 -11.83
C VAL A 69 -10.42 -6.03 -13.26
#